data_AF-A0A2B4SIR2-F1
#
_entry.id   AF-A0A2B4SIR2-F1
#
_cell.length_a   1.000
_cell.length_b   1.000
_cell.length_c   1.000
_cell.angle_alpha   90.00
_cell.angle_beta   90.00
_cell.angle_gamma   90.00
#
_symmetry.space_group_name_H-M   'P 1'
#
loop_
_entity.id
_entity.type
_entity.pdbx_description
1 polymer ?
#
loop_
_entity_poly.entity_id
_entity_poly.type
_entity_poly.pdbx_seq_one_letter_code
_entity_poly.pdbx_strand_id
1 'polypeptide(L)'
;MASSEGVPNVNIQYSDYFVGLEGPVKSRYHGKITVCGFDPYALRKSDFSENIELLPNVQYPDIVNYLVVQTSWATKTQMKAYKSMEAYNFFVSGWVNTLCMRSVDTDKVVVFARVNHSQRARDTPLRTWFLAEKCGTVIAAHCDCMAGLCEGCSHVGAVLFAVEAGVRIRDSSTSTQEKNKWLLPSHMKEIPYLPVSEMDFTSAKKKHELMVEKQVTPMATRSNPGIQITRTPAPTPEEHKNFFTSISGCTVKPAVLSLVTPFNEQYICRITACNLKAACKTNTAKPAKSLVKSICYPEAHRFSTAATRWGCKHEGRARKAYQIEINQFHESLTISDCGLHIDPRWPYLGASPDGIVDCKCCGMGVCEIKCPYTHKDSTISEAAGQKSFCLKKDEFGKVHLDKSHAYYYQVQAQIFICGVEYCDFVVWTTIDLFVQRILPNQEFWENVLSVSSEFFSKCILPEIIGKYYTCPGCEAQAIPSSSTLSGDEEEEGQWCYCPQDLEGSTLIGCDNDLCQIKWYHMSCLKLKEEPEGDWICPTCYRKN
;
A
#
# COMPACT_ATOMS: atom_id res chain seq x y z
N MET A 1 45.63 55.16 26.61
CA MET A 1 44.54 56.15 26.48
C MET A 1 44.40 56.49 25.01
N ALA A 2 43.35 55.98 24.35
CA ALA A 2 42.83 56.45 23.06
C ALA A 2 41.39 55.93 22.96
N SER A 3 40.46 56.85 23.24
CA SER A 3 39.07 56.97 22.74
C SER A 3 38.21 55.70 22.60
N SER A 4 37.35 55.48 23.59
CA SER A 4 36.04 54.85 23.42
C SER A 4 35.13 55.80 22.63
N GLU A 5 34.99 55.58 21.32
CA GLU A 5 33.92 56.21 20.54
C GLU A 5 32.60 55.53 20.91
N GLY A 6 31.68 56.32 21.48
CA GLY A 6 30.36 55.85 21.88
C GLY A 6 29.54 55.46 20.66
N VAL A 7 29.12 54.20 20.62
CA VAL A 7 28.07 53.74 19.71
C VAL A 7 26.80 54.54 20.06
N PRO A 8 26.16 55.24 19.10
CA PRO A 8 24.96 56.00 19.39
C PRO A 8 23.90 55.07 19.96
N ASN A 9 23.26 55.50 21.04
CA ASN A 9 22.21 54.75 21.73
C ASN A 9 20.94 54.79 20.85
N VAL A 10 20.92 53.96 19.80
CA VAL A 10 19.79 53.84 18.88
C VAL A 10 18.67 53.14 19.64
N ASN A 11 17.56 53.84 19.87
CA ASN A 11 16.38 53.27 20.49
C ASN A 11 15.69 52.31 19.50
N ILE A 12 16.16 51.07 19.43
CA ILE A 12 15.65 50.03 18.54
C ILE A 12 14.29 49.55 19.06
N GLN A 13 13.23 49.73 18.26
CA GLN A 13 11.96 49.09 18.51
C GLN A 13 12.08 47.58 18.24
N TYR A 14 11.88 46.77 19.27
CA TYR A 14 11.98 45.31 19.17
C TYR A 14 10.66 44.67 18.72
N SER A 15 10.75 43.64 17.88
CA SER A 15 9.61 42.84 17.44
C SER A 15 9.15 41.83 18.49
N ASP A 16 7.91 41.35 18.37
CA ASP A 16 7.38 40.24 19.18
C ASP A 16 8.26 38.98 19.06
N TYR A 17 8.86 38.79 17.87
CA TYR A 17 9.82 37.71 17.65
C TYR A 17 11.02 37.84 18.58
N PHE A 18 11.63 39.03 18.66
CA PHE A 18 12.75 39.27 19.57
C PHE A 18 12.38 39.07 21.04
N VAL A 19 11.20 39.57 21.43
CA VAL A 19 10.71 39.44 22.82
C VAL A 19 10.60 37.96 23.20
N GLY A 20 10.08 37.12 22.30
CA GLY A 20 9.91 35.68 22.48
C GLY A 20 11.18 34.83 22.35
N LEU A 21 12.33 35.40 21.97
CA LEU A 21 13.60 34.66 21.96
C LEU A 21 14.21 34.60 23.37
N GLU A 22 14.87 33.49 23.68
CA GLU A 22 15.58 33.27 24.95
C GLU A 22 17.02 32.78 24.73
N GLY A 23 17.84 32.93 25.78
CA GLY A 23 19.20 32.39 25.83
C GLY A 23 20.15 32.90 24.72
N PRO A 24 21.10 32.06 24.26
CA PRO A 24 22.10 32.44 23.27
C PRO A 24 21.52 32.88 21.91
N VAL A 25 20.30 32.46 21.60
CA VAL A 25 19.61 32.83 20.36
C VAL A 25 19.16 34.29 20.41
N LYS A 26 18.63 34.74 21.56
CA LYS A 26 18.23 36.15 21.76
C LYS A 26 19.44 37.07 21.60
N SER A 27 20.55 36.76 22.26
CA SER A 27 21.78 37.54 22.16
C SER A 27 22.34 37.60 20.74
N ARG A 28 22.23 36.50 19.98
CA ARG A 28 22.66 36.44 18.57
C ARG A 28 21.79 37.30 17.67
N TYR A 29 20.47 37.20 17.81
CA TYR A 29 19.56 38.05 17.06
C TYR A 29 19.75 39.52 17.42
N HIS A 30 19.93 39.84 18.71
CA HIS A 30 20.22 41.19 19.19
C HIS A 30 21.45 41.78 18.49
N GLY A 31 22.57 41.03 18.44
CA GLY A 31 23.78 41.48 17.75
C GLY A 31 23.52 41.87 16.29
N LYS A 32 22.73 41.08 15.57
CA LYS A 32 22.42 41.35 14.16
C LYS A 32 21.55 42.60 13.97
N ILE A 33 20.50 42.76 14.76
CA ILE A 33 19.61 43.93 14.65
C ILE A 33 20.30 45.21 15.11
N THR A 34 21.27 45.12 16.04
CA THR A 34 22.11 46.25 16.44
C THR A 34 22.98 46.72 15.28
N VAL A 35 23.55 45.81 14.48
CA VAL A 35 24.30 46.17 13.25
C VAL A 35 23.37 46.79 12.20
N CYS A 36 22.10 46.36 12.13
CA CYS A 36 21.11 46.95 11.25
C CYS A 36 20.61 48.34 11.73
N GLY A 37 20.79 48.68 13.01
CA GLY A 37 20.20 49.88 13.63
C GLY A 37 18.68 49.83 13.81
N PHE A 38 18.02 48.73 13.44
CA PHE A 38 16.60 48.48 13.63
C PHE A 38 16.33 46.96 13.57
N ASP A 39 15.18 46.52 14.09
CA ASP A 39 14.72 45.13 13.96
C ASP A 39 13.91 44.93 12.66
N PRO A 40 14.40 44.17 11.67
CA PRO A 40 13.68 43.96 10.41
C PRO A 40 12.30 43.32 10.57
N TYR A 41 12.05 42.58 11.66
CA TYR A 41 10.75 41.98 11.95
C TYR A 41 9.76 42.93 12.64
N ALA A 42 10.22 44.09 13.13
CA ALA A 42 9.35 45.13 13.67
C ALA A 42 8.80 46.06 12.57
N LEU A 43 9.37 45.99 11.36
CA LEU A 43 9.01 46.86 10.25
C LEU A 43 7.72 46.44 9.55
N ARG A 44 6.97 47.44 9.08
CA ARG A 44 5.79 47.25 8.24
C ARG A 44 6.22 47.20 6.77
N LYS A 45 5.35 46.63 5.92
CA LYS A 45 5.62 46.57 4.47
C LYS A 45 5.87 47.95 3.85
N SER A 46 5.19 49.00 4.36
CA SER A 46 5.37 50.40 3.95
C SER A 46 6.78 50.94 4.16
N ASP A 47 7.54 50.32 5.06
CA ASP A 47 8.85 50.81 5.45
C ASP A 47 9.98 50.21 4.60
N PHE A 48 9.61 49.39 3.60
CA PHE A 48 10.50 48.81 2.61
C PHE A 48 10.18 49.34 1.21
N SER A 49 11.20 49.36 0.36
CA SER A 49 11.10 49.68 -1.06
C SER A 49 11.23 48.41 -1.89
N GLU A 50 10.40 48.28 -2.94
CA GLU A 50 10.51 47.21 -3.94
C GLU A 50 11.39 47.67 -5.15
N ASN A 51 12.12 48.80 -5.02
CA ASN A 51 13.00 49.33 -6.09
C ASN A 51 14.28 48.49 -6.24
N ILE A 52 14.43 47.84 -7.40
CA ILE A 52 15.58 47.00 -7.81
C ILE A 52 16.92 47.72 -7.69
N GLU A 53 16.94 49.04 -7.90
CA GLU A 53 18.17 49.82 -7.84
C GLU A 53 18.81 49.79 -6.45
N LEU A 54 18.02 49.46 -5.42
CA LEU A 54 18.48 49.29 -4.05
C LEU A 54 19.03 47.88 -3.76
N LEU A 55 18.98 46.95 -4.72
CA LEU A 55 19.55 45.62 -4.52
C LEU A 55 21.08 45.71 -4.36
N PRO A 56 21.65 45.05 -3.33
CA PRO A 56 23.10 44.92 -3.21
C PRO A 56 23.63 44.09 -4.38
N ASN A 57 24.85 44.39 -4.85
CA ASN A 57 25.48 43.75 -6.01
C ASN A 57 26.00 42.33 -5.69
N VAL A 58 25.14 41.48 -5.11
CA VAL A 58 25.47 40.09 -4.73
C VAL A 58 25.65 39.25 -5.98
N GLN A 59 26.82 38.65 -6.14
CA GLN A 59 27.14 37.72 -7.21
C GLN A 59 27.25 36.29 -6.67
N TYR A 60 27.28 35.30 -7.58
CA TYR A 60 27.43 33.89 -7.20
C TYR A 60 28.64 33.61 -6.27
N PRO A 61 29.83 34.21 -6.50
CA PRO A 61 30.95 34.06 -5.58
C PRO A 61 30.64 34.54 -4.15
N ASP A 62 29.87 35.63 -4.00
CA ASP A 62 29.49 36.16 -2.68
C ASP A 62 28.55 35.21 -1.94
N ILE A 63 27.64 34.55 -2.66
CA ILE A 63 26.74 33.53 -2.10
C ILE A 63 27.55 32.33 -1.60
N VAL A 64 28.51 31.85 -2.40
CA VAL A 64 29.40 30.74 -2.01
C VAL A 64 30.26 31.14 -0.82
N ASN A 65 30.83 32.34 -0.86
CA ASN A 65 31.65 32.86 0.23
C ASN A 65 30.85 32.91 1.53
N TYR A 66 29.63 33.45 1.51
CA TYR A 66 28.78 33.53 2.70
C TYR A 66 28.32 32.15 3.21
N LEU A 67 27.75 31.30 2.34
CA LEU A 67 27.13 30.05 2.78
C LEU A 67 28.15 28.94 3.10
N VAL A 68 29.30 28.92 2.40
CA VAL A 68 30.25 27.80 2.47
C VAL A 68 31.52 28.20 3.23
N VAL A 69 32.10 29.35 2.90
CA VAL A 69 33.47 29.72 3.31
C VAL A 69 33.49 30.57 4.59
N GLN A 70 32.50 31.43 4.80
CA GLN A 70 32.45 32.36 5.91
C GLN A 70 32.32 31.62 7.24
N THR A 71 32.96 32.17 8.27
CA THR A 71 32.89 31.64 9.61
C THR A 71 31.61 32.11 10.28
N SER A 72 30.85 31.17 10.84
CA SER A 72 29.70 31.48 11.67
C SER A 72 30.14 32.35 12.84
N TRP A 73 29.41 33.43 13.07
CA TRP A 73 29.63 34.35 14.18
C TRP A 73 29.66 33.63 15.55
N ALA A 74 28.90 32.54 15.69
CA ALA A 74 28.74 31.81 16.94
C ALA A 74 29.80 30.73 17.17
N THR A 75 30.10 29.92 16.15
CA THR A 75 31.02 28.78 16.30
C THR A 75 32.45 29.13 15.91
N LYS A 76 32.66 30.28 15.25
CA LYS A 76 33.93 30.68 14.61
C LYS A 76 34.48 29.65 13.61
N THR A 77 33.65 28.68 13.22
CA THR A 77 33.94 27.66 12.22
C THR A 77 33.25 28.02 10.91
N GLN A 78 33.81 27.56 9.80
CA GLN A 78 33.18 27.73 8.48
C GLN A 78 31.75 27.19 8.46
N MET A 79 30.83 27.91 7.83
CA MET A 79 29.41 27.56 7.78
C MET A 79 29.14 26.26 7.01
N LYS A 80 29.90 25.95 5.95
CA LYS A 80 29.80 24.70 5.17
C LYS A 80 28.36 24.31 4.80
N ALA A 81 27.50 25.30 4.51
CA ALA A 81 26.07 25.08 4.25
C ALA A 81 25.82 24.59 2.80
N TYR A 82 26.44 23.48 2.41
CA TYR A 82 26.34 22.93 1.05
C TYR A 82 24.90 22.63 0.62
N LYS A 83 24.05 22.20 1.56
CA LYS A 83 22.61 21.97 1.30
C LYS A 83 21.85 23.24 0.92
N SER A 84 22.36 24.40 1.31
CA SER A 84 21.76 25.70 0.94
C SER A 84 22.17 26.16 -0.44
N MET A 85 23.13 25.49 -1.10
CA MET A 85 23.38 25.65 -2.53
C MET A 85 22.27 25.02 -3.38
N GLU A 86 21.58 24.00 -2.86
CA GLU A 86 20.41 23.41 -3.51
C GLU A 86 19.15 24.29 -3.39
N ALA A 87 19.22 25.36 -2.58
CA ALA A 87 18.13 26.33 -2.40
C ALA A 87 17.80 27.12 -3.66
N TYR A 88 18.67 27.08 -4.66
CA TYR A 88 18.37 27.58 -6.00
C TYR A 88 17.07 26.98 -6.55
N ASN A 89 16.75 25.72 -6.21
CA ASN A 89 15.51 25.07 -6.61
C ASN A 89 14.26 25.77 -6.06
N PHE A 90 14.32 26.36 -4.86
CA PHE A 90 13.19 27.07 -4.26
C PHE A 90 12.95 28.38 -5.00
N PHE A 91 14.02 29.05 -5.41
CA PHE A 91 13.95 30.23 -6.27
C PHE A 91 13.32 29.90 -7.63
N VAL A 92 13.82 28.88 -8.35
CA VAL A 92 13.28 28.47 -9.67
C VAL A 92 11.82 28.02 -9.59
N SER A 93 11.42 27.44 -8.45
CA SER A 93 10.04 26.99 -8.21
C SER A 93 9.08 28.12 -7.81
N GLY A 94 9.54 29.37 -7.73
CA GLY A 94 8.70 30.53 -7.38
C GLY A 94 8.24 30.56 -5.93
N TRP A 95 9.05 30.01 -5.03
CA TRP A 95 8.75 29.94 -3.59
C TRP A 95 9.27 31.15 -2.81
N VAL A 96 10.05 32.02 -3.44
CA VAL A 96 10.48 33.30 -2.88
C VAL A 96 9.46 34.36 -3.28
N ASN A 97 8.89 35.04 -2.29
CA ASN A 97 7.98 36.16 -2.50
C ASN A 97 8.76 37.41 -2.97
N THR A 98 8.04 38.50 -3.22
CA THR A 98 8.63 39.80 -3.59
C THR A 98 9.74 40.21 -2.62
N LEU A 99 10.88 40.63 -3.18
CA LEU A 99 12.02 41.16 -2.45
C LEU A 99 11.73 42.60 -2.01
N CYS A 100 11.99 42.89 -0.74
CA CYS A 100 11.77 44.18 -0.11
C CYS A 100 13.09 44.70 0.45
N MET A 101 13.50 45.91 0.10
CA MET A 101 14.80 46.48 0.46
C MET A 101 14.63 47.68 1.38
N ARG A 102 15.53 47.82 2.35
CA ARG A 102 15.64 49.00 3.20
C ARG A 102 17.10 49.36 3.43
N SER A 103 17.49 50.57 3.05
CA SER A 103 18.83 51.09 3.32
C SER A 103 19.02 51.30 4.83
N VAL A 104 20.16 50.85 5.33
CA VAL A 104 20.58 51.07 6.72
C VAL A 104 21.38 52.36 6.80
N ASP A 105 22.38 52.49 5.92
CA ASP A 105 23.22 53.67 5.76
C ASP A 105 23.53 53.87 4.25
N THR A 106 24.56 54.66 3.94
CA THR A 106 24.97 54.92 2.55
C THR A 106 25.47 53.67 1.82
N ASP A 107 25.94 52.66 2.53
CA ASP A 107 26.66 51.50 2.00
C ASP A 107 25.98 50.16 2.29
N LYS A 108 25.11 50.07 3.30
CA LYS A 108 24.43 48.83 3.72
C LYS A 108 22.94 48.82 3.42
N VAL A 109 22.45 47.65 3.05
CA VAL A 109 21.04 47.40 2.76
C VAL A 109 20.57 46.09 3.39
N VAL A 110 19.38 46.12 3.99
CA VAL A 110 18.64 44.93 4.41
C VAL A 110 17.72 44.51 3.27
N VAL A 111 17.79 43.25 2.88
CA VAL A 111 16.84 42.61 1.97
C VAL A 111 15.97 41.65 2.76
N PHE A 112 14.66 41.77 2.61
CA PHE A 112 13.64 40.96 3.27
C PHE A 112 12.77 40.27 2.22
N ALA A 113 12.44 39.00 2.46
CA ALA A 113 11.50 38.24 1.66
C ALA A 113 10.76 37.20 2.51
N ARG A 114 9.63 36.72 1.99
CA ARG A 114 8.95 35.55 2.53
C ARG A 114 9.25 34.33 1.65
N VAL A 115 9.42 33.16 2.24
CA VAL A 115 9.77 31.93 1.52
C VAL A 115 8.89 30.76 1.95
N ASN A 116 8.30 30.04 0.99
CA ASN A 116 7.45 28.88 1.29
C ASN A 116 8.24 27.71 1.89
N HIS A 117 7.56 26.90 2.71
CA HIS A 117 8.11 25.65 3.23
C HIS A 117 8.16 24.56 2.15
N SER A 118 9.24 23.77 2.14
CA SER A 118 9.42 22.69 1.15
C SER A 118 8.51 21.49 1.34
N GLN A 119 8.11 21.18 2.58
CA GLN A 119 7.27 20.01 2.91
C GLN A 119 5.88 20.41 3.43
N ARG A 120 5.65 21.70 3.71
CA ARG A 120 4.41 22.22 4.31
C ARG A 120 3.91 23.43 3.53
N ALA A 121 3.65 23.25 2.24
CA ALA A 121 3.34 24.34 1.31
C ALA A 121 2.09 25.18 1.66
N ARG A 122 1.23 24.71 2.57
CA ARG A 122 0.03 25.43 3.04
C ARG A 122 0.27 26.29 4.29
N ASP A 123 1.42 26.14 4.93
CA ASP A 123 1.76 26.96 6.09
C ASP A 123 2.09 28.39 5.68
N THR A 124 1.98 29.30 6.66
CA THR A 124 2.45 30.67 6.50
C THR A 124 3.92 30.70 6.06
N PRO A 125 4.26 31.38 4.95
CA PRO A 125 5.63 31.49 4.48
C PRO A 125 6.57 32.10 5.52
N LEU A 126 7.78 31.57 5.60
CA LEU A 126 8.80 31.97 6.56
C LEU A 126 9.37 33.34 6.22
N ARG A 127 9.63 34.15 7.25
CA ARG A 127 10.24 35.46 7.09
C ARG A 127 11.75 35.29 7.06
N THR A 128 12.37 35.82 6.03
CA THR A 128 13.81 35.68 5.79
C THR A 128 14.39 37.02 5.40
N TRP A 129 15.51 37.39 6.01
CA TRP A 129 16.22 38.61 5.65
C TRP A 129 17.72 38.43 5.71
N PHE A 130 18.45 39.27 4.99
CA PHE A 130 19.89 39.40 5.13
C PHE A 130 20.32 40.86 5.02
N LEU A 131 21.46 41.17 5.61
CA LEU A 131 22.15 42.45 5.56
C LEU A 131 23.37 42.28 4.65
N ALA A 132 23.52 43.17 3.68
CA ALA A 132 24.68 43.20 2.80
C ALA A 132 25.14 44.62 2.52
N GLU A 133 26.41 44.75 2.16
CA GLU A 133 26.97 45.96 1.57
C GLU A 133 26.53 46.08 0.11
N LYS A 134 26.48 47.31 -0.42
CA LYS A 134 26.09 47.58 -1.81
C LYS A 134 27.00 46.88 -2.82
N CYS A 135 28.26 46.62 -2.45
CA CYS A 135 29.24 45.91 -3.27
C CYS A 135 28.93 44.40 -3.43
N GLY A 136 28.05 43.82 -2.60
CA GLY A 136 27.66 42.40 -2.66
C GLY A 136 28.05 41.59 -1.43
N THR A 137 28.91 42.11 -0.55
CA THR A 137 29.34 41.41 0.68
C THR A 137 28.16 41.17 1.62
N VAL A 138 27.83 39.91 1.91
CA VAL A 138 26.78 39.54 2.87
C VAL A 138 27.35 39.54 4.28
N ILE A 139 26.80 40.39 5.14
CA ILE A 139 27.27 40.57 6.52
C ILE A 139 26.58 39.58 7.47
N ALA A 140 25.26 39.46 7.38
CA ALA A 140 24.46 38.62 8.28
C ALA A 140 23.14 38.22 7.63
N ALA A 141 22.58 37.09 8.07
CA ALA A 141 21.26 36.64 7.62
C ALA A 141 20.46 36.04 8.76
N HIS A 142 19.14 36.00 8.61
CA HIS A 142 18.25 35.40 9.57
C HIS A 142 16.97 34.89 8.90
N CYS A 143 16.47 33.78 9.41
CA CYS A 143 15.20 33.19 9.02
C CYS A 143 14.49 32.68 10.27
N ASP A 144 13.17 32.79 10.34
CA ASP A 144 12.37 32.28 11.47
C ASP A 144 12.07 30.77 11.40
N CYS A 145 12.72 30.02 10.50
CA CYS A 145 12.65 28.56 10.48
C CYS A 145 13.52 27.92 11.57
N MET A 146 13.25 26.66 11.92
CA MET A 146 14.01 25.90 12.92
C MET A 146 15.53 25.84 12.62
N ALA A 147 15.92 25.77 11.35
CA ALA A 147 17.32 25.78 10.91
C ALA A 147 17.91 27.20 10.72
N GLY A 148 17.07 28.23 10.81
CA GLY A 148 17.39 29.63 10.46
C GLY A 148 18.29 30.31 11.49
N LEU A 149 18.42 29.69 12.67
CA LEU A 149 19.32 30.08 13.75
C LEU A 149 20.80 29.96 13.36
N CYS A 150 21.11 29.18 12.32
CA CYS A 150 22.47 29.01 11.79
C CYS A 150 22.79 29.93 10.60
N GLU A 151 21.89 30.85 10.23
CA GLU A 151 22.09 31.91 9.21
C GLU A 151 22.32 31.42 7.76
N GLY A 152 22.50 30.11 7.56
CA GLY A 152 22.71 29.50 6.25
C GLY A 152 21.65 28.47 5.91
N CYS A 153 20.38 28.66 6.28
CA CYS A 153 19.32 27.73 5.90
C CYS A 153 18.96 27.85 4.41
N SER A 154 18.24 26.87 3.87
CA SER A 154 17.82 26.89 2.45
C SER A 154 16.93 28.10 2.12
N HIS A 155 16.18 28.66 3.08
CA HIS A 155 15.42 29.89 2.82
C HIS A 155 16.34 31.10 2.60
N VAL A 156 17.41 31.24 3.40
CA VAL A 156 18.43 32.29 3.19
C VAL A 156 19.09 32.12 1.83
N GLY A 157 19.50 30.89 1.48
CA GLY A 157 20.06 30.60 0.17
C GLY A 157 19.12 30.98 -0.99
N ALA A 158 17.83 30.68 -0.86
CA ALA A 158 16.84 31.01 -1.88
C ALA A 158 16.70 32.53 -2.10
N VAL A 159 16.70 33.33 -1.02
CA VAL A 159 16.65 34.80 -1.13
C VAL A 159 17.93 35.37 -1.73
N LEU A 160 19.10 34.83 -1.37
CA LEU A 160 20.38 35.23 -1.97
C LEU A 160 20.43 34.97 -3.49
N PHE A 161 19.99 33.80 -3.93
CA PHE A 161 19.88 33.49 -5.37
C PHE A 161 18.84 34.36 -6.08
N ALA A 162 17.75 34.74 -5.42
CA ALA A 162 16.77 35.66 -5.99
C ALA A 162 17.36 37.08 -6.17
N VAL A 163 18.19 37.55 -5.25
CA VAL A 163 18.88 38.85 -5.36
C VAL A 163 19.93 38.83 -6.46
N GLU A 164 20.76 37.79 -6.54
CA GLU A 164 21.74 37.64 -7.62
C GLU A 164 21.09 37.63 -9.01
N ALA A 165 19.96 36.92 -9.15
CA ALA A 165 19.17 36.94 -10.38
C ALA A 165 18.62 38.34 -10.67
N GLY A 166 18.14 39.05 -9.65
CA GLY A 166 17.67 40.43 -9.75
C GLY A 166 18.76 41.41 -10.21
N VAL A 167 19.97 41.29 -9.66
CA VAL A 167 21.16 42.08 -10.05
C VAL A 167 21.51 41.83 -11.51
N ARG A 168 21.56 40.57 -11.94
CA ARG A 168 21.85 40.20 -13.33
C ARG A 168 20.84 40.78 -14.32
N ILE A 169 19.56 40.80 -13.96
CA ILE A 169 18.49 41.39 -14.77
C ILE A 169 18.61 42.92 -14.82
N ARG A 170 18.89 43.57 -13.68
CA ARG A 170 19.14 45.01 -13.61
C ARG A 170 20.28 45.41 -14.55
N ASP A 171 21.39 44.68 -14.49
CA ASP A 171 22.61 45.01 -15.23
C ASP A 171 22.52 44.63 -16.72
N SER A 172 21.58 43.75 -17.11
CA SER A 172 21.33 43.36 -18.52
C SER A 172 20.26 44.18 -19.24
N SER A 173 19.60 45.12 -18.55
CA SER A 173 18.55 45.95 -19.13
C SER A 173 19.13 47.11 -19.97
N THR A 174 19.09 46.99 -21.31
CA THR A 174 19.38 48.12 -22.23
C THR A 174 18.25 49.15 -22.21
N SER A 175 18.62 50.44 -22.22
CA SER A 175 17.71 51.59 -22.18
C SER A 175 16.80 51.66 -23.42
N THR A 176 15.62 51.05 -23.34
CA THR A 176 14.41 51.52 -24.03
C THR A 176 13.19 50.77 -23.47
N GLN A 177 12.29 51.56 -22.87
CA GLN A 177 10.95 51.20 -22.37
C GLN A 177 10.86 50.65 -20.93
N GLU A 178 10.51 51.56 -20.01
CA GLU A 178 10.16 51.29 -18.62
C GLU A 178 8.81 50.55 -18.42
N LYS A 179 8.67 50.03 -17.19
CA LYS A 179 7.46 49.54 -16.50
C LYS A 179 6.75 48.33 -17.13
N ASN A 180 7.40 47.16 -17.09
CA ASN A 180 6.81 45.84 -16.76
C ASN A 180 7.71 44.68 -17.20
N LYS A 181 8.93 44.55 -16.66
CA LYS A 181 9.74 43.34 -16.86
C LYS A 181 10.45 42.91 -15.58
N TRP A 182 9.69 42.74 -14.51
CA TRP A 182 10.08 41.78 -13.49
C TRP A 182 9.51 40.42 -13.90
N LEU A 183 10.35 39.58 -14.51
CA LEU A 183 10.02 38.19 -14.72
C LEU A 183 10.87 37.35 -13.74
N LEU A 184 10.67 37.54 -12.44
CA LEU A 184 10.94 36.47 -11.46
C LEU A 184 9.80 35.44 -11.59
N PRO A 185 10.02 34.15 -11.27
CA PRO A 185 8.91 33.21 -11.15
C PRO A 185 7.85 33.82 -10.23
N SER A 186 6.67 34.12 -10.78
CA SER A 186 5.59 34.78 -10.06
C SER A 186 5.25 33.95 -8.83
N HIS A 187 5.31 34.56 -7.64
CA HIS A 187 5.05 33.91 -6.38
C HIS A 187 3.81 33.01 -6.47
N MET A 188 3.99 31.71 -6.28
CA MET A 188 2.89 30.76 -6.23
C MET A 188 2.20 30.84 -4.87
N LYS A 189 1.02 31.45 -4.85
CA LYS A 189 0.15 31.55 -3.66
C LYS A 189 -0.40 30.19 -3.25
N GLU A 190 -0.74 29.35 -4.23
CA GLU A 190 -1.26 27.99 -4.03
C GLU A 190 -0.66 27.07 -5.11
N ILE A 191 -0.40 25.82 -4.75
CA ILE A 191 0.00 24.79 -5.71
C ILE A 191 -1.29 24.22 -6.33
N PRO A 192 -1.60 24.51 -7.60
CA PRO A 192 -2.82 24.00 -8.21
C PRO A 192 -2.73 22.48 -8.40
N TYR A 193 -3.86 21.79 -8.17
CA TYR A 193 -4.00 20.40 -8.58
C TYR A 193 -4.06 20.33 -10.10
N LEU A 194 -3.14 19.61 -10.72
CA LEU A 194 -3.03 19.43 -12.17
C LEU A 194 -3.11 17.94 -12.53
N PRO A 195 -3.82 17.56 -13.60
CA PRO A 195 -3.72 16.21 -14.18
C PRO A 195 -2.26 15.86 -14.49
N VAL A 196 -1.88 14.59 -14.32
CA VAL A 196 -0.50 14.13 -14.56
C VAL A 196 -0.01 14.45 -15.97
N SER A 197 -0.91 14.43 -16.96
CA SER A 197 -0.64 14.81 -18.35
C SER A 197 -0.26 16.28 -18.56
N GLU A 198 -0.61 17.15 -17.62
CA GLU A 198 -0.41 18.60 -17.69
C GLU A 198 0.71 19.08 -16.74
N MET A 199 1.32 18.17 -15.97
CA MET A 199 2.42 18.50 -15.07
C MET A 199 3.76 18.66 -15.83
N ASP A 200 4.46 19.75 -15.55
CA ASP A 200 5.82 19.97 -16.06
C ASP A 200 6.87 19.28 -15.17
N PHE A 201 7.35 18.12 -15.63
CA PHE A 201 8.42 17.35 -14.98
C PHE A 201 9.84 17.80 -15.37
N THR A 202 10.01 18.95 -16.02
CA THR A 202 11.34 19.45 -16.39
C THR A 202 12.18 19.69 -15.14
N SER A 203 13.38 19.09 -15.12
CA SER A 203 14.30 19.20 -13.99
C SER A 203 14.73 20.65 -13.73
N ALA A 204 15.00 20.98 -12.46
CA ALA A 204 15.44 22.32 -12.08
C ALA A 204 16.76 22.73 -12.77
N LYS A 205 17.67 21.78 -13.02
CA LYS A 205 18.89 21.99 -13.80
C LYS A 205 18.60 22.46 -15.22
N LYS A 206 17.64 21.82 -15.91
CA LYS A 206 17.26 22.21 -17.27
C LYS A 206 16.50 23.54 -17.30
N LYS A 207 15.72 23.85 -16.25
CA LYS A 207 15.11 25.17 -16.06
C LYS A 207 16.16 26.27 -15.89
N HIS A 208 17.24 25.99 -15.15
CA HIS A 208 18.37 26.90 -14.98
C HIS A 208 19.07 27.23 -16.31
N GLU A 209 19.46 26.19 -17.07
CA GLU A 209 20.11 26.35 -18.38
C GLU A 209 19.26 27.23 -19.31
N LEU A 210 17.94 27.02 -19.33
CA LEU A 210 17.00 27.85 -20.10
C LEU A 210 16.92 29.32 -19.62
N MET A 211 17.02 29.57 -18.32
CA MET A 211 17.05 30.93 -17.77
C MET A 211 18.34 31.67 -18.15
N VAL A 212 19.47 30.97 -18.10
CA VAL A 212 20.79 31.54 -18.37
C VAL A 212 20.99 31.79 -19.86
N GLU A 213 20.61 30.85 -20.73
CA GLU A 213 20.88 30.93 -22.16
C GLU A 213 19.86 31.75 -22.95
N LYS A 214 18.58 31.74 -22.54
CA LYS A 214 17.49 32.33 -23.34
C LYS A 214 16.80 33.54 -22.71
N GLN A 215 17.22 33.96 -21.52
CA GLN A 215 16.54 35.01 -20.72
C GLN A 215 15.03 34.75 -20.58
N VAL A 216 14.62 33.47 -20.55
CA VAL A 216 13.21 33.09 -20.41
C VAL A 216 12.91 32.77 -18.96
N THR A 217 11.84 33.35 -18.44
CA THR A 217 11.40 33.12 -17.06
C THR A 217 10.54 31.88 -16.94
N PRO A 218 10.84 30.96 -16.01
CA PRO A 218 9.97 29.86 -15.68
C PRO A 218 8.74 30.42 -14.96
N MET A 219 7.58 30.32 -15.60
CA MET A 219 6.31 30.35 -14.88
C MET A 219 5.98 28.92 -14.47
N ALA A 220 5.55 28.71 -13.24
CA ALA A 220 5.08 27.41 -12.77
C ALA A 220 3.85 26.88 -13.55
N THR A 221 3.18 27.75 -14.33
CA THR A 221 1.92 27.46 -15.01
C THR A 221 1.86 27.93 -16.46
N ARG A 222 2.98 28.05 -17.17
CA ARG A 222 2.86 28.05 -18.64
C ARG A 222 2.58 26.63 -19.10
N SER A 223 1.34 26.38 -19.50
CA SER A 223 1.03 25.44 -20.57
C SER A 223 1.88 25.85 -21.77
N ASN A 224 3.04 25.23 -21.89
CA ASN A 224 3.99 25.55 -22.94
C ASN A 224 3.40 24.96 -24.24
N PRO A 225 2.94 25.77 -25.21
CA PRO A 225 2.29 25.25 -26.43
C PRO A 225 3.25 24.45 -27.31
N GLY A 226 4.55 24.46 -26.98
CA GLY A 226 5.63 23.80 -27.69
C GLY A 226 6.33 22.69 -26.91
N ILE A 227 5.74 22.15 -25.83
CA ILE A 227 6.19 20.82 -25.38
C ILE A 227 5.75 19.85 -26.48
N GLN A 228 6.69 19.51 -27.36
CA GLN A 228 6.66 18.21 -28.01
C GLN A 228 6.65 17.19 -26.89
N ILE A 229 5.44 16.79 -26.48
CA ILE A 229 5.22 15.52 -25.82
C ILE A 229 5.90 14.55 -26.79
N THR A 230 7.07 14.03 -26.41
CA THR A 230 7.60 12.83 -27.05
C THR A 230 6.46 11.85 -26.95
N ARG A 231 5.70 11.69 -28.04
CA ARG A 231 4.61 10.73 -28.14
C ARG A 231 5.31 9.39 -28.10
N THR A 232 5.57 8.91 -26.89
CA THR A 232 5.92 7.53 -26.66
C THR A 232 4.81 6.74 -27.36
N PRO A 233 5.13 5.90 -28.35
CA PRO A 233 4.12 5.11 -29.02
C PRO A 233 3.32 4.35 -27.97
N ALA A 234 2.00 4.25 -28.15
CA ALA A 234 1.21 3.38 -27.30
C ALA A 234 1.78 1.96 -27.40
N PRO A 235 1.91 1.22 -26.29
CA PRO A 235 2.45 -0.11 -26.34
C PRO A 235 1.57 -1.00 -27.22
N THR A 236 2.21 -1.90 -27.94
CA THR A 236 1.54 -2.90 -28.76
C THR A 236 0.79 -3.91 -27.88
N PRO A 237 -0.23 -4.61 -28.42
CA PRO A 237 -0.92 -5.67 -27.68
C PRO A 237 0.02 -6.78 -27.18
N GLU A 238 1.10 -7.07 -27.93
CA GLU A 238 2.10 -8.07 -27.55
C GLU A 238 2.95 -7.57 -26.37
N GLU A 239 3.33 -6.29 -26.35
CA GLU A 239 4.03 -5.67 -25.22
C GLU A 239 3.15 -5.65 -23.95
N HIS A 240 1.85 -5.35 -24.09
CA HIS A 240 0.89 -5.47 -22.99
C HIS A 240 0.80 -6.90 -22.45
N LYS A 241 0.68 -7.89 -23.34
CA LYS A 241 0.61 -9.30 -22.96
C LYS A 241 1.88 -9.74 -22.23
N ASN A 242 3.05 -9.42 -22.78
CA ASN A 242 4.34 -9.74 -22.16
C ASN A 242 4.49 -9.08 -20.79
N PHE A 243 4.11 -7.81 -20.66
CA PHE A 243 4.09 -7.12 -19.37
C PHE A 243 3.20 -7.83 -18.34
N PHE A 244 1.94 -8.14 -18.71
CA PHE A 244 1.02 -8.82 -17.80
C PHE A 244 1.45 -10.25 -17.46
N THR A 245 2.04 -10.98 -18.40
CA THR A 245 2.64 -12.29 -18.16
C THR A 245 3.82 -12.18 -17.19
N SER A 246 4.73 -11.22 -17.37
CA SER A 246 5.88 -11.03 -16.48
C SER A 246 5.45 -10.71 -15.06
N ILE A 247 4.48 -9.81 -14.87
CA ILE A 247 4.02 -9.47 -13.51
C ILE A 247 3.13 -10.57 -12.90
N SER A 248 2.54 -11.45 -13.70
CA SER A 248 1.80 -12.62 -13.19
C SER A 248 2.70 -13.64 -12.48
N GLY A 249 4.00 -13.64 -12.81
CA GLY A 249 5.01 -14.49 -12.17
C GLY A 249 5.50 -13.96 -10.81
N CYS A 250 5.05 -12.79 -10.36
CA CYS A 250 5.46 -12.23 -9.08
C CYS A 250 4.98 -13.06 -7.88
N THR A 251 5.73 -12.98 -6.78
CA THR A 251 5.39 -13.66 -5.51
C THR A 251 4.07 -13.14 -4.94
N VAL A 252 3.78 -11.86 -5.11
CA VAL A 252 2.50 -11.20 -4.78
C VAL A 252 1.67 -10.98 -6.04
N LYS A 253 0.34 -11.05 -5.89
CA LYS A 253 -0.64 -10.92 -6.98
C LYS A 253 -0.88 -9.41 -7.29
N PRO A 254 -0.44 -8.89 -8.45
CA PRO A 254 -0.63 -7.48 -8.78
C PRO A 254 -2.09 -7.12 -9.01
N ALA A 255 -2.62 -6.13 -8.28
CA ALA A 255 -4.04 -5.73 -8.36
C ALA A 255 -4.52 -5.44 -9.79
N VAL A 256 -3.66 -4.92 -10.66
CA VAL A 256 -4.00 -4.65 -12.07
C VAL A 256 -4.45 -5.91 -12.83
N LEU A 257 -3.91 -7.08 -12.49
CA LEU A 257 -4.30 -8.35 -13.13
C LEU A 257 -5.73 -8.76 -12.80
N SER A 258 -6.34 -8.24 -11.73
CA SER A 258 -7.76 -8.48 -11.43
C SER A 258 -8.71 -7.90 -12.49
N LEU A 259 -8.22 -6.97 -13.31
CA LEU A 259 -9.01 -6.30 -14.35
C LEU A 259 -8.66 -6.77 -15.77
N VAL A 260 -7.66 -7.64 -15.92
CA VAL A 260 -7.10 -8.01 -17.23
C VAL A 260 -7.35 -9.49 -17.52
N THR A 261 -8.19 -9.77 -18.52
CA THR A 261 -8.44 -11.14 -19.01
C THR A 261 -7.22 -11.67 -19.78
N PRO A 262 -6.80 -12.94 -19.59
CA PRO A 262 -7.37 -13.98 -18.73
C PRO A 262 -6.80 -14.02 -17.29
N PHE A 263 -5.87 -13.13 -16.94
CA PHE A 263 -5.19 -13.14 -15.64
C PHE A 263 -6.13 -12.90 -14.46
N ASN A 264 -7.26 -12.23 -14.70
CA ASN A 264 -8.28 -11.96 -13.69
C ASN A 264 -8.95 -13.24 -13.16
N GLU A 265 -8.95 -14.36 -13.90
CA GLU A 265 -9.52 -15.63 -13.44
C GLU A 265 -8.87 -16.13 -12.14
N GLN A 266 -7.59 -15.82 -11.94
CA GLN A 266 -6.87 -16.17 -10.70
C GLN A 266 -7.32 -15.34 -9.49
N TYR A 267 -8.07 -14.25 -9.70
CA TYR A 267 -8.65 -13.41 -8.65
C TYR A 267 -10.10 -13.79 -8.34
N ILE A 268 -10.64 -14.77 -9.06
CA ILE A 268 -11.99 -15.27 -8.88
C ILE A 268 -11.93 -16.51 -7.99
N CYS A 269 -11.84 -16.32 -6.67
CA CYS A 269 -12.00 -17.43 -5.72
C CYS A 269 -13.42 -17.44 -5.19
N ARG A 270 -14.06 -18.62 -5.24
CA ARG A 270 -15.44 -18.80 -4.80
C ARG A 270 -15.53 -19.87 -3.72
N ILE A 271 -16.29 -19.60 -2.68
CA ILE A 271 -16.68 -20.62 -1.71
C ILE A 271 -17.72 -21.51 -2.40
N THR A 272 -17.32 -22.72 -2.75
CA THR A 272 -18.21 -23.69 -3.38
C THR A 272 -19.13 -24.34 -2.35
N ALA A 273 -20.32 -24.76 -2.79
CA ALA A 273 -21.33 -25.42 -1.94
C ALA A 273 -20.76 -26.57 -1.08
N CYS A 274 -19.83 -27.37 -1.61
CA CYS A 274 -19.20 -28.48 -0.87
C CYS A 274 -18.26 -28.03 0.27
N ASN A 275 -17.69 -26.82 0.19
CA ASN A 275 -16.82 -26.25 1.22
C ASN A 275 -17.59 -25.32 2.19
N LEU A 276 -18.88 -25.08 1.97
CA LEU A 276 -19.64 -24.07 2.69
C LEU A 276 -19.72 -24.34 4.20
N LYS A 277 -19.96 -25.60 4.61
CA LYS A 277 -19.95 -25.95 6.05
C LYS A 277 -18.59 -25.64 6.68
N ALA A 278 -17.50 -25.96 5.99
CA ALA A 278 -16.15 -25.70 6.50
C ALA A 278 -15.89 -24.20 6.63
N ALA A 279 -16.30 -23.40 5.64
CA ALA A 279 -16.25 -21.95 5.69
C ALA A 279 -17.07 -21.38 6.87
N CYS A 280 -18.25 -21.92 7.14
CA CYS A 280 -19.10 -21.47 8.26
C CYS A 280 -18.61 -21.92 9.65
N LYS A 281 -17.75 -22.93 9.74
CA LYS A 281 -17.28 -23.49 11.03
C LYS A 281 -15.83 -23.16 11.35
N THR A 282 -15.07 -22.65 10.37
CA THR A 282 -13.68 -22.27 10.60
C THR A 282 -13.59 -21.00 11.43
N ASN A 283 -12.53 -20.88 12.22
CA ASN A 283 -12.27 -19.66 12.97
C ASN A 283 -11.74 -18.58 12.03
N THR A 284 -12.45 -17.46 11.89
CA THR A 284 -12.06 -16.36 10.98
C THR A 284 -10.79 -15.65 11.42
N ALA A 285 -10.43 -15.68 12.71
CA ALA A 285 -9.17 -15.13 13.20
C ALA A 285 -7.96 -16.02 12.88
N LYS A 286 -8.17 -17.34 12.86
CA LYS A 286 -7.13 -18.34 12.54
C LYS A 286 -7.70 -19.42 11.63
N PRO A 287 -7.96 -19.10 10.34
CA PRO A 287 -8.61 -20.02 9.43
C PRO A 287 -7.71 -21.21 9.11
N ALA A 288 -8.33 -22.35 8.85
CA ALA A 288 -7.59 -23.54 8.42
C ALA A 288 -6.89 -23.26 7.09
N LYS A 289 -5.55 -23.27 7.08
CA LYS A 289 -4.75 -23.02 5.86
C LYS A 289 -5.10 -23.98 4.73
N SER A 290 -5.49 -25.22 5.02
CA SER A 290 -5.94 -26.20 4.03
C SER A 290 -7.23 -25.78 3.33
N LEU A 291 -8.19 -25.20 4.06
CA LEU A 291 -9.46 -24.71 3.51
C LEU A 291 -9.25 -23.47 2.65
N VAL A 292 -8.43 -22.52 3.13
CA VAL A 292 -8.07 -21.34 2.34
C VAL A 292 -7.38 -21.75 1.04
N LYS A 293 -6.46 -22.72 1.11
CA LYS A 293 -5.77 -23.24 -0.08
C LYS A 293 -6.70 -23.97 -1.05
N SER A 294 -7.63 -24.78 -0.56
CA SER A 294 -8.58 -25.50 -1.42
C SER A 294 -9.54 -24.56 -2.15
N ILE A 295 -9.89 -23.42 -1.55
CA ILE A 295 -10.75 -22.40 -2.16
C ILE A 295 -9.97 -21.50 -3.13
N CYS A 296 -8.78 -21.03 -2.74
CA CYS A 296 -8.01 -20.06 -3.53
C CYS A 296 -7.12 -20.69 -4.61
N TYR A 297 -6.75 -21.97 -4.47
CA TYR A 297 -5.83 -22.68 -5.37
C TYR A 297 -6.30 -24.12 -5.68
N PRO A 298 -7.51 -24.29 -6.25
CA PRO A 298 -8.13 -25.61 -6.42
C PRO A 298 -7.33 -26.55 -7.32
N GLU A 299 -6.73 -26.05 -8.41
CA GLU A 299 -5.92 -26.88 -9.32
C GLU A 299 -4.65 -27.43 -8.68
N ALA A 300 -4.02 -26.65 -7.78
CA ALA A 300 -2.83 -27.09 -7.05
C ALA A 300 -3.16 -28.08 -5.92
N HIS A 301 -4.43 -28.19 -5.52
CA HIS A 301 -4.89 -29.00 -4.38
C HIS A 301 -6.00 -29.98 -4.80
N ARG A 302 -5.92 -30.54 -6.01
CA ARG A 302 -6.85 -31.58 -6.47
C ARG A 302 -6.72 -32.82 -5.60
N PHE A 303 -7.75 -33.08 -4.79
CA PHE A 303 -7.81 -34.22 -3.89
C PHE A 303 -8.42 -35.44 -4.58
N SER A 304 -7.73 -36.58 -4.54
CA SER A 304 -8.22 -37.85 -5.08
C SER A 304 -8.01 -38.98 -4.08
N THR A 305 -9.11 -39.61 -3.65
CA THR A 305 -9.13 -40.77 -2.75
C THR A 305 -9.90 -41.93 -3.38
N ALA A 306 -9.80 -43.11 -2.76
CA ALA A 306 -10.63 -44.24 -3.16
C ALA A 306 -12.13 -43.89 -3.14
N ALA A 307 -12.57 -43.09 -2.16
CA ALA A 307 -13.95 -42.64 -2.04
C ALA A 307 -14.37 -41.69 -3.17
N THR A 308 -13.55 -40.70 -3.53
CA THR A 308 -13.89 -39.77 -4.63
C THR A 308 -13.89 -40.48 -5.98
N ARG A 309 -12.91 -41.37 -6.24
CA ARG A 309 -12.88 -42.18 -7.48
C ARG A 309 -14.09 -43.11 -7.58
N TRP A 310 -14.50 -43.71 -6.45
CA TRP A 310 -15.71 -44.53 -6.39
C TRP A 310 -16.95 -43.73 -6.76
N GLY A 311 -17.10 -42.54 -6.16
CA GLY A 311 -18.16 -41.59 -6.47
C GLY A 311 -18.26 -41.29 -7.96
N CYS A 312 -17.19 -40.74 -8.55
CA CYS A 312 -17.17 -40.37 -9.97
C CYS A 312 -17.46 -41.56 -10.91
N LYS A 313 -17.00 -42.77 -10.57
CA LYS A 313 -17.25 -43.97 -11.38
C LYS A 313 -18.72 -44.40 -11.37
N HIS A 314 -19.43 -44.20 -10.26
CA HIS A 314 -20.78 -44.73 -10.06
C HIS A 314 -21.88 -43.68 -10.16
N GLU A 315 -21.55 -42.39 -10.17
CA GLU A 315 -22.48 -41.29 -10.31
C GLU A 315 -23.46 -41.47 -11.48
N GLY A 316 -22.96 -41.86 -12.67
CA GLY A 316 -23.82 -42.10 -13.83
C GLY A 316 -24.77 -43.31 -13.67
N ARG A 317 -24.41 -44.31 -12.86
CA ARG A 317 -25.30 -45.44 -12.54
C ARG A 317 -26.36 -45.01 -11.53
N ALA A 318 -25.95 -44.27 -10.51
CA ALA A 318 -26.84 -43.72 -9.50
C ALA A 318 -27.86 -42.74 -10.11
N ARG A 319 -27.43 -41.85 -11.02
CA ARG A 319 -28.31 -40.92 -11.76
C ARG A 319 -29.38 -41.68 -12.56
N LYS A 320 -29.00 -42.76 -13.25
CA LYS A 320 -29.96 -43.61 -13.99
C LYS A 320 -30.95 -44.31 -13.05
N ALA A 321 -30.48 -44.84 -11.93
CA ALA A 321 -31.34 -45.48 -10.94
C ALA A 321 -32.36 -44.47 -10.36
N TYR A 322 -31.90 -43.28 -10.00
CA TYR A 322 -32.75 -42.17 -9.57
C TYR A 322 -33.77 -41.76 -10.63
N GLN A 323 -33.36 -41.60 -11.89
CA GLN A 323 -34.27 -41.27 -12.99
C GLN A 323 -35.39 -42.32 -13.13
N ILE A 324 -35.08 -43.61 -13.00
CA ILE A 324 -36.06 -44.70 -13.08
C ILE A 324 -37.04 -44.67 -11.89
N GLU A 325 -36.55 -44.40 -10.68
CA GLU A 325 -37.38 -44.33 -9.47
C GLU A 325 -38.31 -43.10 -9.51
N ILE A 326 -37.77 -41.92 -9.83
CA ILE A 326 -38.52 -40.67 -9.77
C ILE A 326 -39.60 -40.57 -10.87
N ASN A 327 -39.35 -41.17 -12.04
CA ASN A 327 -40.32 -41.22 -13.15
C ASN A 327 -41.58 -42.03 -12.84
N GLN A 328 -41.58 -42.85 -11.77
CA GLN A 328 -42.79 -43.56 -11.34
C GLN A 328 -43.79 -42.63 -10.66
N PHE A 329 -43.32 -41.50 -10.12
CA PHE A 329 -44.13 -40.55 -9.36
C PHE A 329 -44.36 -39.22 -10.09
N HIS A 330 -43.64 -38.99 -11.20
CA HIS A 330 -43.62 -37.72 -11.91
C HIS A 330 -43.73 -37.92 -13.43
N GLU A 331 -44.72 -37.26 -14.04
CA GLU A 331 -44.90 -37.28 -15.50
C GLU A 331 -43.93 -36.32 -16.20
N SER A 332 -43.19 -36.83 -17.20
CA SER A 332 -42.29 -36.04 -18.06
C SER A 332 -41.15 -35.30 -17.32
N LEU A 333 -40.57 -35.90 -16.28
CA LEU A 333 -39.41 -35.34 -15.58
C LEU A 333 -38.12 -35.56 -16.38
N THR A 334 -37.33 -34.51 -16.58
CA THR A 334 -36.02 -34.58 -17.24
C THR A 334 -34.90 -34.19 -16.29
N ILE A 335 -33.79 -34.94 -16.34
CA ILE A 335 -32.56 -34.62 -15.63
C ILE A 335 -31.49 -34.27 -16.66
N SER A 336 -30.92 -33.08 -16.57
CA SER A 336 -29.83 -32.62 -17.42
C SER A 336 -28.55 -32.36 -16.62
N ASP A 337 -27.39 -32.53 -17.27
CA ASP A 337 -26.11 -32.15 -16.67
C ASP A 337 -26.05 -30.63 -16.44
N CYS A 338 -25.27 -30.20 -15.45
CA CYS A 338 -25.11 -28.79 -15.11
C CYS A 338 -23.65 -28.43 -14.83
N GLY A 339 -23.34 -27.15 -15.06
CA GLY A 339 -22.05 -26.56 -14.77
C GLY A 339 -22.04 -25.82 -13.43
N LEU A 340 -21.10 -24.90 -13.27
CA LEU A 340 -21.04 -24.01 -12.12
C LEU A 340 -22.08 -22.88 -12.25
N HIS A 341 -23.00 -22.80 -11.29
CA HIS A 341 -23.96 -21.73 -11.12
C HIS A 341 -23.44 -20.67 -10.14
N ILE A 342 -23.69 -19.40 -10.46
CA ILE A 342 -23.31 -18.24 -9.67
C ILE A 342 -24.51 -17.29 -9.64
N ASP A 343 -24.88 -16.83 -8.45
CA ASP A 343 -25.89 -15.81 -8.29
C ASP A 343 -25.23 -14.42 -8.28
N PRO A 344 -25.68 -13.45 -9.10
CA PRO A 344 -25.14 -12.10 -9.12
C PRO A 344 -25.19 -11.37 -7.78
N ARG A 345 -26.10 -11.74 -6.88
CA ARG A 345 -26.21 -11.17 -5.52
C ARG A 345 -25.05 -11.59 -4.63
N TRP A 346 -24.48 -12.78 -4.86
CA TRP A 346 -23.42 -13.37 -4.06
C TRP A 346 -22.30 -13.94 -4.94
N PRO A 347 -21.55 -13.09 -5.66
CA PRO A 347 -20.59 -13.54 -6.68
C PRO A 347 -19.41 -14.35 -6.13
N TYR A 348 -19.20 -14.30 -4.81
CA TYR A 348 -18.20 -15.07 -4.07
C TYR A 348 -18.64 -16.50 -3.73
N LEU A 349 -19.91 -16.85 -3.99
CA LEU A 349 -20.45 -18.20 -3.82
C LEU A 349 -20.62 -18.87 -5.18
N GLY A 350 -20.53 -20.20 -5.19
CA GLY A 350 -20.82 -21.00 -6.37
C GLY A 350 -21.33 -22.39 -6.02
N ALA A 351 -22.16 -22.94 -6.89
CA ALA A 351 -22.72 -24.28 -6.72
C ALA A 351 -22.66 -25.05 -8.04
N SER A 352 -22.29 -26.32 -7.97
CA SER A 352 -22.39 -27.27 -9.08
C SER A 352 -23.23 -28.44 -8.56
N PRO A 353 -24.53 -28.51 -8.89
CA PRO A 353 -25.32 -29.70 -8.63
C PRO A 353 -24.82 -30.87 -9.49
N ASP A 354 -25.28 -32.08 -9.19
CA ASP A 354 -25.02 -33.26 -10.03
C ASP A 354 -26.04 -33.39 -11.17
N GLY A 355 -27.11 -32.60 -11.14
CA GLY A 355 -28.06 -32.48 -12.24
C GLY A 355 -29.15 -31.46 -11.95
N ILE A 356 -29.70 -30.87 -13.01
CA ILE A 356 -30.90 -30.02 -12.95
C ILE A 356 -32.10 -30.90 -13.26
N VAL A 357 -33.14 -30.76 -12.44
CA VAL A 357 -34.40 -31.48 -12.57
C VAL A 357 -35.46 -30.49 -13.07
N ASP A 358 -36.10 -30.81 -14.18
CA ASP A 358 -37.28 -30.09 -14.67
C ASP A 358 -38.48 -31.03 -14.59
N CYS A 359 -39.44 -30.73 -13.70
CA CYS A 359 -40.73 -31.41 -13.66
C CYS A 359 -41.88 -30.42 -13.84
N LYS A 360 -42.80 -30.74 -14.75
CA LYS A 360 -44.08 -30.03 -14.89
C LYS A 360 -44.90 -29.98 -13.60
N CYS A 361 -44.73 -30.98 -12.75
CA CYS A 361 -45.49 -31.19 -11.53
C CYS A 361 -44.96 -30.42 -10.31
N CYS A 362 -43.65 -30.21 -10.25
CA CYS A 362 -42.93 -29.72 -9.06
C CYS A 362 -42.04 -28.52 -9.36
N GLY A 363 -42.05 -28.03 -10.61
CA GLY A 363 -41.19 -26.95 -11.04
C GLY A 363 -39.74 -27.39 -11.26
N MET A 364 -38.85 -26.40 -11.14
CA MET A 364 -37.41 -26.58 -11.30
C MET A 364 -36.79 -27.02 -9.98
N GLY A 365 -35.97 -28.07 -10.03
CA GLY A 365 -35.19 -28.58 -8.92
C GLY A 365 -33.76 -28.92 -9.34
N VAL A 366 -32.99 -29.44 -8.38
CA VAL A 366 -31.67 -30.03 -8.63
C VAL A 366 -31.56 -31.39 -7.95
N CYS A 367 -30.59 -32.20 -8.35
CA CYS A 367 -30.25 -33.44 -7.64
C CYS A 367 -28.79 -33.44 -7.19
N GLU A 368 -28.55 -34.00 -6.01
CA GLU A 368 -27.23 -34.22 -5.43
C GLU A 368 -27.08 -35.69 -5.08
N ILE A 369 -26.15 -36.38 -5.73
CA ILE A 369 -26.00 -37.83 -5.75
C ILE A 369 -24.73 -38.22 -4.98
N LYS A 370 -24.90 -39.01 -3.92
CA LYS A 370 -23.79 -39.53 -3.11
C LYS A 370 -23.71 -41.05 -3.22
N CYS A 371 -22.52 -41.54 -3.59
CA CYS A 371 -22.18 -42.96 -3.60
C CYS A 371 -21.17 -43.23 -2.46
N PRO A 372 -21.61 -43.61 -1.25
CA PRO A 372 -20.72 -43.81 -0.10
C PRO A 372 -19.82 -45.03 -0.28
N TYR A 373 -18.50 -44.83 -0.30
CA TYR A 373 -17.53 -45.92 -0.50
C TYR A 373 -17.49 -46.92 0.66
N THR A 374 -17.50 -46.44 1.90
CA THR A 374 -17.41 -47.30 3.11
C THR A 374 -18.64 -48.21 3.27
N HIS A 375 -19.81 -47.76 2.84
CA HIS A 375 -21.09 -48.47 2.97
C HIS A 375 -21.63 -48.93 1.61
N LYS A 376 -20.74 -49.13 0.63
CA LYS A 376 -21.15 -49.46 -0.74
C LYS A 376 -21.93 -50.78 -0.84
N ASP A 377 -21.68 -51.72 0.08
CA ASP A 377 -22.27 -53.07 0.12
C ASP A 377 -23.17 -53.27 1.36
N SER A 378 -23.71 -52.19 1.93
CA SER A 378 -24.66 -52.22 3.05
C SER A 378 -25.97 -51.55 2.65
N THR A 379 -27.08 -51.94 3.28
CA THR A 379 -28.34 -51.20 3.06
C THR A 379 -28.24 -49.82 3.68
N ILE A 380 -28.92 -48.84 3.10
CA ILE A 380 -28.94 -47.47 3.61
C ILE A 380 -29.56 -47.41 5.00
N SER A 381 -30.54 -48.26 5.29
CA SER A 381 -31.16 -48.36 6.62
C SER A 381 -30.17 -48.85 7.68
N GLU A 382 -29.28 -49.80 7.37
CA GLU A 382 -28.25 -50.27 8.31
C GLU A 382 -27.13 -49.24 8.52
N ALA A 383 -26.78 -48.49 7.47
CA ALA A 383 -25.78 -47.44 7.53
C ALA A 383 -26.29 -46.17 8.25
N ALA A 384 -27.60 -45.89 8.19
CA ALA A 384 -28.21 -44.73 8.82
C ALA A 384 -28.00 -44.72 10.34
N GLY A 385 -27.43 -43.62 10.85
CA GLY A 385 -27.07 -43.45 12.26
C GLY A 385 -25.67 -43.92 12.63
N GLN A 386 -24.92 -44.57 11.74
CA GLN A 386 -23.52 -44.91 12.00
C GLN A 386 -22.65 -43.65 12.04
N LYS A 387 -21.60 -43.69 12.87
CA LYS A 387 -20.62 -42.60 12.99
C LYS A 387 -20.00 -42.35 11.62
N SER A 388 -19.99 -41.09 11.17
CA SER A 388 -19.54 -40.61 9.85
C SER A 388 -20.48 -40.81 8.65
N PHE A 389 -21.65 -41.41 8.83
CA PHE A 389 -22.65 -41.47 7.76
C PHE A 389 -23.52 -40.20 7.71
N CYS A 390 -24.02 -39.86 6.52
CA CYS A 390 -24.75 -38.62 6.30
C CYS A 390 -26.24 -38.69 6.71
N LEU A 391 -26.82 -39.89 6.80
CA LEU A 391 -28.23 -40.07 7.14
C LEU A 391 -28.41 -40.53 8.60
N LYS A 392 -29.49 -40.08 9.22
CA LYS A 392 -29.96 -40.47 10.57
C LYS A 392 -31.38 -41.00 10.50
N LYS A 393 -31.76 -41.78 11.51
CA LYS A 393 -33.15 -42.19 11.76
C LYS A 393 -33.76 -41.25 12.79
N ASP A 394 -35.01 -40.84 12.56
CA ASP A 394 -35.79 -40.15 13.59
C ASP A 394 -36.36 -41.14 14.62
N GLU A 395 -37.11 -40.62 15.59
CA GLU A 395 -37.76 -41.40 16.66
C GLU A 395 -38.75 -42.46 16.12
N PHE A 396 -39.23 -42.28 14.89
CA PHE A 396 -40.15 -43.19 14.21
C PHE A 396 -39.43 -44.13 13.22
N GLY A 397 -38.10 -44.11 13.20
CA GLY A 397 -37.27 -44.95 12.33
C GLY A 397 -37.13 -44.46 10.89
N LYS A 398 -37.66 -43.27 10.55
CA LYS A 398 -37.57 -42.70 9.20
C LYS A 398 -36.18 -42.10 8.96
N VAL A 399 -35.56 -42.55 7.86
CA VAL A 399 -34.23 -42.11 7.43
C VAL A 399 -34.32 -40.71 6.80
N HIS A 400 -33.42 -39.81 7.20
CA HIS A 400 -33.30 -38.46 6.66
C HIS A 400 -31.86 -37.93 6.75
N LEU A 401 -31.51 -36.96 5.90
CA LEU A 401 -30.23 -36.27 5.92
C LEU A 401 -30.08 -35.47 7.22
N ASP A 402 -28.97 -35.70 7.91
CA ASP A 402 -28.62 -34.96 9.11
C ASP A 402 -28.41 -33.47 8.77
N LYS A 403 -29.24 -32.60 9.34
CA LYS A 403 -29.15 -31.13 9.14
C LYS A 403 -27.82 -30.53 9.59
N SER A 404 -27.09 -31.22 10.48
CA SER A 404 -25.75 -30.80 10.90
C SER A 404 -24.64 -31.26 9.95
N HIS A 405 -24.94 -32.15 8.99
CA HIS A 405 -23.96 -32.72 8.07
C HIS A 405 -23.57 -31.74 6.95
N ALA A 406 -22.35 -31.90 6.39
CA ALA A 406 -21.83 -31.02 5.34
C ALA A 406 -22.72 -30.98 4.08
N TYR A 407 -23.30 -32.12 3.72
CA TYR A 407 -24.20 -32.23 2.57
C TYR A 407 -25.48 -31.41 2.73
N TYR A 408 -25.99 -31.19 3.95
CA TYR A 408 -27.15 -30.32 4.13
C TYR A 408 -26.83 -28.87 3.76
N TYR A 409 -25.65 -28.37 4.13
CA TYR A 409 -25.17 -27.04 3.72
C TYR A 409 -25.00 -26.97 2.20
N GLN A 410 -24.44 -28.02 1.59
CA GLN A 410 -24.24 -28.09 0.14
C GLN A 410 -25.56 -28.02 -0.63
N VAL A 411 -26.55 -28.84 -0.24
CA VAL A 411 -27.88 -28.90 -0.84
C VAL A 411 -28.61 -27.56 -0.69
N GLN A 412 -28.64 -26.98 0.52
CA GLN A 412 -29.26 -25.68 0.73
C GLN A 412 -28.60 -24.60 -0.15
N ALA A 413 -27.27 -24.59 -0.25
CA ALA A 413 -26.56 -23.66 -1.13
C ALA A 413 -26.93 -23.84 -2.60
N GLN A 414 -27.04 -25.08 -3.08
CA GLN A 414 -27.46 -25.35 -4.46
C GLN A 414 -28.87 -24.82 -4.73
N ILE A 415 -29.82 -25.01 -3.81
CA ILE A 415 -31.20 -24.51 -3.93
C ILE A 415 -31.19 -22.98 -4.12
N PHE A 416 -30.55 -22.25 -3.21
CA PHE A 416 -30.56 -20.79 -3.23
C PHE A 416 -29.71 -20.17 -4.36
N ILE A 417 -28.53 -20.74 -4.66
CA ILE A 417 -27.63 -20.22 -5.70
C ILE A 417 -28.18 -20.49 -7.11
N CYS A 418 -28.82 -21.65 -7.32
CA CYS A 418 -29.42 -21.98 -8.61
C CYS A 418 -30.83 -21.36 -8.78
N GLY A 419 -31.44 -20.85 -7.71
CA GLY A 419 -32.77 -20.26 -7.73
C GLY A 419 -33.88 -21.28 -8.02
N VAL A 420 -33.74 -22.50 -7.49
CA VAL A 420 -34.67 -23.62 -7.72
C VAL A 420 -35.57 -23.88 -6.49
N GLU A 421 -36.61 -24.67 -6.66
CA GLU A 421 -37.63 -24.90 -5.63
C GLU A 421 -37.25 -25.98 -4.62
N TYR A 422 -36.41 -26.94 -5.03
CA TYR A 422 -36.01 -28.06 -4.19
C TYR A 422 -34.69 -28.70 -4.67
N CYS A 423 -34.12 -29.53 -3.81
CA CYS A 423 -33.07 -30.47 -4.18
C CYS A 423 -33.46 -31.88 -3.77
N ASP A 424 -33.40 -32.83 -4.70
CA ASP A 424 -33.52 -34.25 -4.39
C ASP A 424 -32.14 -34.78 -3.99
N PHE A 425 -31.99 -35.09 -2.71
CA PHE A 425 -30.77 -35.68 -2.17
C PHE A 425 -30.83 -37.19 -2.33
N VAL A 426 -29.90 -37.73 -3.10
CA VAL A 426 -29.88 -39.13 -3.53
C VAL A 426 -28.68 -39.84 -2.91
N VAL A 427 -28.90 -40.95 -2.23
CA VAL A 427 -27.82 -41.83 -1.75
C VAL A 427 -27.97 -43.18 -2.42
N TRP A 428 -26.92 -43.63 -3.11
CA TRP A 428 -26.92 -44.88 -3.86
C TRP A 428 -25.86 -45.85 -3.36
N THR A 429 -26.26 -47.06 -3.01
CA THR A 429 -25.38 -48.20 -2.70
C THR A 429 -25.51 -49.26 -3.79
N THR A 430 -24.74 -50.35 -3.73
CA THR A 430 -24.92 -51.48 -4.65
C THR A 430 -26.20 -52.28 -4.36
N ILE A 431 -26.87 -52.00 -3.24
CA ILE A 431 -28.04 -52.74 -2.75
C ILE A 431 -29.33 -51.96 -2.94
N ASP A 432 -29.34 -50.68 -2.54
CA ASP A 432 -30.54 -49.85 -2.48
C ASP A 432 -30.28 -48.38 -2.84
N LEU A 433 -31.37 -47.64 -3.02
CA LEU A 433 -31.41 -46.23 -3.37
C LEU A 433 -32.30 -45.50 -2.36
N PHE A 434 -31.83 -44.35 -1.91
CA PHE A 434 -32.59 -43.45 -1.03
C PHE A 434 -32.71 -42.09 -1.69
N VAL A 435 -33.93 -41.56 -1.73
CA VAL A 435 -34.22 -40.22 -2.24
C VAL A 435 -34.94 -39.43 -1.17
N GLN A 436 -34.43 -38.25 -0.85
CA GLN A 436 -35.10 -37.28 0.01
C GLN A 436 -35.19 -35.94 -0.69
N ARG A 437 -36.42 -35.45 -0.91
CA ARG A 437 -36.66 -34.07 -1.33
C ARG A 437 -36.40 -33.11 -0.18
N ILE A 438 -35.52 -32.14 -0.41
CA ILE A 438 -35.17 -31.09 0.53
C ILE A 438 -35.66 -29.76 -0.02
N LEU A 439 -36.42 -29.05 0.81
CA LEU A 439 -36.98 -27.72 0.52
C LEU A 439 -36.05 -26.60 1.03
N PRO A 440 -36.16 -25.38 0.47
CA PRO A 440 -35.42 -24.22 0.94
C PRO A 440 -35.72 -23.92 2.40
N ASN A 441 -34.66 -23.67 3.17
CA ASN A 441 -34.74 -23.22 4.55
C ASN A 441 -34.14 -21.81 4.64
N GLN A 442 -35.02 -20.81 4.64
CA GLN A 442 -34.64 -19.39 4.60
C GLN A 442 -33.81 -18.97 5.82
N GLU A 443 -34.26 -19.31 7.04
CA GLU A 443 -33.57 -18.96 8.29
C GLU A 443 -32.16 -19.55 8.34
N PHE A 444 -32.02 -20.82 7.94
CA PHE A 444 -30.72 -21.47 7.85
C PHE A 444 -29.82 -20.79 6.82
N TRP A 445 -30.37 -20.45 5.65
CA TRP A 445 -29.62 -19.81 4.57
C TRP A 445 -29.13 -18.42 4.94
N GLU A 446 -29.97 -17.59 5.57
CA GLU A 446 -29.60 -16.24 5.99
C GLU A 446 -28.42 -16.26 6.99
N ASN A 447 -28.44 -17.20 7.94
CA ASN A 447 -27.34 -17.40 8.87
C ASN A 447 -26.06 -17.83 8.14
N VAL A 448 -26.16 -18.85 7.28
CA VAL A 448 -25.02 -19.36 6.49
C VAL A 448 -24.44 -18.27 5.58
N LEU A 449 -25.29 -17.46 4.96
CA LEU A 449 -24.89 -16.37 4.09
C LEU A 449 -24.12 -15.28 4.87
N SER A 450 -24.61 -14.92 6.05
CA SER A 450 -23.94 -13.97 6.95
C SER A 450 -22.53 -14.45 7.32
N VAL A 451 -22.42 -15.68 7.84
CA VAL A 451 -21.13 -16.24 8.29
C VAL A 451 -20.16 -16.46 7.12
N SER A 452 -20.65 -16.95 5.98
CA SER A 452 -19.81 -17.16 4.80
C SER A 452 -19.31 -15.85 4.16
N SER A 453 -20.12 -14.79 4.21
CA SER A 453 -19.72 -13.43 3.79
C SER A 453 -18.58 -12.88 4.67
N GLU A 454 -18.69 -13.08 5.98
CA GLU A 454 -17.62 -12.70 6.92
C GLU A 454 -16.34 -13.49 6.64
N PHE A 455 -16.43 -14.81 6.46
CA PHE A 455 -15.27 -15.63 6.11
C PHE A 455 -14.64 -15.22 4.78
N PHE A 456 -15.46 -14.92 3.76
CA PHE A 456 -14.95 -14.41 2.49
C PHE A 456 -14.16 -13.12 2.68
N SER A 457 -14.76 -12.14 3.38
CA SER A 457 -14.17 -10.81 3.57
C SER A 457 -12.91 -10.82 4.45
N LYS A 458 -12.90 -11.65 5.50
CA LYS A 458 -11.79 -11.70 6.47
C LYS A 458 -10.69 -12.70 6.12
N CYS A 459 -10.98 -13.74 5.35
CA CYS A 459 -10.01 -14.80 5.09
C CYS A 459 -9.69 -14.94 3.60
N ILE A 460 -10.70 -15.01 2.74
CA ILE A 460 -10.49 -15.26 1.30
C ILE A 460 -9.98 -14.00 0.59
N LEU A 461 -10.59 -12.84 0.83
CA LEU A 461 -10.20 -11.60 0.17
C LEU A 461 -8.75 -11.19 0.50
N PRO A 462 -8.27 -11.23 1.76
CA PRO A 462 -6.86 -10.97 2.07
C PRO A 462 -5.91 -12.00 1.46
N GLU A 463 -6.34 -13.26 1.33
CA GLU A 463 -5.56 -14.28 0.64
C GLU A 463 -5.42 -13.98 -0.86
N ILE A 464 -6.51 -13.59 -1.52
CA ILE A 464 -6.49 -13.25 -2.96
C ILE A 464 -5.55 -12.06 -3.22
N ILE A 465 -5.63 -11.02 -2.39
CA ILE A 465 -4.90 -9.77 -2.59
C ILE A 465 -3.43 -9.93 -2.22
N GLY A 466 -3.14 -10.50 -1.04
CA GLY A 466 -1.82 -10.44 -0.41
C GLY A 466 -1.19 -11.80 -0.09
N LYS A 467 -1.85 -12.93 -0.43
CA LYS A 467 -1.43 -14.28 0.01
C LYS A 467 -1.22 -14.35 1.52
N TYR A 468 -2.04 -13.64 2.29
CA TYR A 468 -1.83 -13.40 3.71
C TYR A 468 -1.55 -14.67 4.53
N TYR A 469 -2.21 -15.78 4.20
CA TYR A 469 -2.06 -17.04 4.94
C TYR A 469 -1.06 -18.00 4.32
N THR A 470 -0.68 -17.79 3.05
CA THR A 470 0.21 -18.68 2.29
C THR A 470 1.60 -18.09 2.01
N CYS A 471 1.81 -16.79 2.17
CA CYS A 471 3.09 -16.12 2.03
C CYS A 471 3.97 -16.34 3.28
N PRO A 472 5.20 -16.87 3.16
CA PRO A 472 6.14 -16.93 4.27
C PRO A 472 6.59 -15.51 4.66
N GLY A 473 6.29 -15.07 5.89
CA GLY A 473 6.76 -13.77 6.44
C GLY A 473 5.67 -12.74 6.73
N CYS A 474 4.40 -13.02 6.41
CA CYS A 474 3.27 -12.22 6.88
C CYS A 474 2.67 -12.88 8.12
N GLU A 475 3.32 -12.75 9.28
CA GLU A 475 2.60 -12.97 10.53
C GLU A 475 1.56 -11.88 10.68
N ALA A 476 0.33 -12.34 10.89
CA ALA A 476 -0.80 -11.50 11.14
C ALA A 476 -0.53 -10.63 12.37
N GLN A 477 -0.25 -9.33 12.17
CA GLN A 477 -0.45 -8.38 13.26
C GLN A 477 -1.94 -8.42 13.60
N ALA A 478 -2.23 -9.06 14.73
CA ALA A 478 -3.56 -9.13 15.30
C ALA A 478 -4.14 -7.71 15.38
N ILE A 479 -5.40 -7.58 14.97
CA ILE A 479 -6.22 -6.39 15.23
C ILE A 479 -6.17 -6.14 16.74
N PRO A 480 -5.82 -4.94 17.24
CA PRO A 480 -5.69 -4.71 18.66
C PRO A 480 -7.09 -4.68 19.29
N SER A 481 -7.52 -5.81 19.84
CA SER A 481 -8.55 -5.85 20.88
C SER A 481 -7.90 -5.57 22.22
N SER A 482 -8.44 -4.57 22.91
CA SER A 482 -7.93 -4.03 24.17
C SER A 482 -7.85 -5.06 25.29
N SER A 483 -6.82 -4.87 26.12
CA SER A 483 -6.76 -5.06 27.58
C SER A 483 -6.44 -6.45 28.17
N THR A 484 -5.21 -6.52 28.70
CA THR A 484 -4.74 -7.04 30.02
C THR A 484 -4.23 -8.50 30.15
N LEU A 485 -2.90 -8.60 30.41
CA LEU A 485 -2.09 -9.46 31.31
C LEU A 485 -2.65 -10.85 31.70
N SER A 486 -1.92 -11.97 31.71
CA SER A 486 -0.54 -12.26 32.16
C SER A 486 -0.18 -13.74 31.84
N GLY A 487 1.12 -14.08 31.88
CA GLY A 487 1.57 -15.46 32.16
C GLY A 487 2.66 -15.98 31.20
N ASP A 488 3.84 -16.22 31.75
CA ASP A 488 5.04 -16.78 31.10
C ASP A 488 4.80 -18.18 30.53
N GLU A 489 5.19 -18.43 29.27
CA GLU A 489 5.49 -19.78 28.74
C GLU A 489 6.72 -19.69 27.83
N GLU A 490 7.66 -20.61 28.08
CA GLU A 490 9.01 -20.69 27.54
C GLU A 490 9.02 -20.81 26.01
N GLU A 491 9.90 -20.04 25.33
CA GLU A 491 10.11 -20.13 23.89
C GLU A 491 10.78 -21.47 23.52
N GLU A 492 9.98 -22.51 23.30
CA GLU A 492 10.42 -23.68 22.53
C GLU A 492 10.54 -23.29 21.05
N GLY A 493 11.75 -22.90 20.66
CA GLY A 493 12.10 -22.56 19.29
C GLY A 493 11.85 -23.72 18.32
N GLN A 494 11.41 -23.40 17.10
CA GLN A 494 11.05 -24.37 16.08
C GLN A 494 12.29 -25.12 15.55
N TRP A 495 12.44 -26.40 15.89
CA TRP A 495 13.51 -27.27 15.40
C TRP A 495 13.08 -28.05 14.14
N CYS A 496 13.93 -28.06 13.11
CA CYS A 496 13.74 -28.74 11.83
C CYS A 496 12.51 -28.33 10.96
N TYR A 497 12.47 -28.78 9.69
CA TYR A 497 11.38 -28.49 8.73
C TYR A 497 10.08 -29.27 8.98
N CYS A 498 10.12 -30.30 9.83
CA CYS A 498 8.99 -31.22 10.07
C CYS A 498 8.12 -30.86 11.28
N PRO A 499 8.31 -29.66 11.86
CA PRO A 499 8.08 -29.28 13.27
C PRO A 499 7.50 -30.38 14.19
N GLN A 500 8.20 -31.50 14.31
CA GLN A 500 7.81 -32.66 15.09
C GLN A 500 8.96 -32.98 16.04
N ASP A 501 8.68 -33.11 17.32
CA ASP A 501 9.64 -33.68 18.25
C ASP A 501 9.68 -35.19 18.04
N LEU A 502 10.84 -35.69 17.61
CA LEU A 502 11.07 -37.11 17.34
C LEU A 502 12.01 -37.64 18.42
N GLU A 503 11.41 -38.26 19.44
CA GLU A 503 12.11 -38.83 20.60
C GLU A 503 13.19 -39.83 20.14
N GLY A 504 14.47 -39.58 20.48
CA GLY A 504 15.62 -40.41 20.09
C GLY A 504 16.22 -40.13 18.70
N SER A 505 15.83 -39.04 18.03
CA SER A 505 16.40 -38.67 16.73
C SER A 505 17.76 -37.94 16.84
N THR A 506 18.67 -38.22 15.91
CA THR A 506 19.96 -37.53 15.81
C THR A 506 19.79 -36.20 15.07
N LEU A 507 20.26 -35.12 15.70
CA LEU A 507 20.17 -33.75 15.20
C LEU A 507 21.53 -33.28 14.69
N ILE A 508 21.53 -32.45 13.64
CA ILE A 508 22.71 -31.73 13.14
C ILE A 508 22.45 -30.22 13.17
N GLY A 509 23.44 -29.47 13.65
CA GLY A 509 23.42 -28.01 13.73
C GLY A 509 23.94 -27.36 12.45
N CYS A 510 23.36 -26.25 12.03
CA CYS A 510 23.86 -25.46 10.90
C CYS A 510 24.87 -24.41 11.38
N ASP A 511 26.08 -24.41 10.80
CA ASP A 511 27.18 -23.50 11.20
C ASP A 511 27.07 -22.07 10.66
N ASN A 512 25.89 -21.68 10.16
CA ASN A 512 25.62 -20.29 9.80
C ASN A 512 24.96 -19.59 10.99
N ASP A 513 25.67 -18.63 11.58
CA ASP A 513 25.21 -17.85 12.75
C ASP A 513 23.86 -17.15 12.55
N LEU A 514 23.49 -16.88 11.29
CA LEU A 514 22.22 -16.24 10.92
C LEU A 514 21.11 -17.25 10.55
N CYS A 515 21.31 -18.55 10.78
CA CYS A 515 20.33 -19.59 10.49
C CYS A 515 19.15 -19.54 11.47
N GLN A 516 17.92 -19.47 10.94
CA GLN A 516 16.70 -19.31 11.74
C GLN A 516 16.25 -20.60 12.47
N ILE A 517 16.55 -21.79 11.93
CA ILE A 517 16.09 -23.08 12.47
C ILE A 517 17.15 -23.74 13.36
N LYS A 518 18.44 -23.44 13.11
CA LYS A 518 19.65 -23.93 13.81
C LYS A 518 19.86 -25.44 13.84
N TRP A 519 18.87 -26.26 14.15
CA TRP A 519 18.96 -27.71 14.33
C TRP A 519 18.00 -28.47 13.42
N TYR A 520 18.48 -29.55 12.83
CA TYR A 520 17.73 -30.36 11.87
C TYR A 520 17.86 -31.86 12.17
N HIS A 521 16.78 -32.61 12.02
CA HIS A 521 16.86 -34.07 12.04
C HIS A 521 17.66 -34.56 10.82
N MET A 522 18.65 -35.40 11.07
CA MET A 522 19.44 -36.02 10.00
C MET A 522 18.57 -36.82 9.03
N SER A 523 17.52 -37.48 9.56
CA SER A 523 16.52 -38.21 8.77
C SER A 523 15.73 -37.30 7.83
N CYS A 524 15.35 -36.09 8.27
CA CYS A 524 14.66 -35.10 7.43
C CYS A 524 15.57 -34.55 6.31
N LEU A 525 16.89 -34.54 6.53
CA LEU A 525 17.90 -34.16 5.56
C LEU A 525 18.37 -35.33 4.69
N LYS A 526 17.90 -36.56 4.98
CA LYS A 526 18.34 -37.81 4.35
C LYS A 526 19.85 -38.07 4.51
N LEU A 527 20.45 -37.55 5.58
CA LEU A 527 21.83 -37.84 5.96
C LEU A 527 21.87 -39.17 6.71
N LYS A 528 22.78 -40.06 6.32
CA LYS A 528 22.98 -41.35 6.98
C LYS A 528 24.04 -41.29 8.08
N GLU A 529 25.00 -40.40 7.93
CA GLU A 529 26.13 -40.17 8.83
C GLU A 529 26.38 -38.67 8.94
N GLU A 530 27.02 -38.24 10.02
CA GLU A 530 27.37 -36.84 10.27
C GLU A 530 28.48 -36.41 9.28
N PRO A 531 28.29 -35.33 8.51
CA PRO A 531 29.32 -34.79 7.63
C PRO A 531 30.55 -34.32 8.42
N GLU A 532 31.75 -34.53 7.86
CA GLU A 532 32.98 -34.00 8.46
C GLU A 532 33.18 -32.52 8.11
N GLY A 533 33.37 -31.67 9.12
CA GLY A 533 33.63 -30.23 8.98
C GLY A 533 32.38 -29.35 9.04
N ASP A 534 32.53 -28.07 8.68
CA ASP A 534 31.45 -27.09 8.74
C ASP A 534 30.28 -27.47 7.82
N TRP A 535 29.08 -27.56 8.37
CA TRP A 535 27.87 -27.97 7.67
C TRP A 535 26.84 -26.84 7.60
N ILE A 536 26.43 -26.51 6.37
CA ILE A 536 25.43 -25.47 6.09
C ILE A 536 24.14 -26.10 5.57
N CYS A 537 23.01 -25.78 6.21
CA CYS A 537 21.72 -26.34 5.83
C CYS A 537 21.29 -25.93 4.41
N PRO A 538 20.41 -26.71 3.74
CA PRO A 538 19.97 -26.42 2.37
C PRO A 538 19.33 -25.03 2.18
N THR A 539 18.73 -24.48 3.24
CA THR A 539 18.13 -23.14 3.21
C THR A 539 19.18 -22.04 3.24
N CYS A 540 20.22 -22.18 4.06
CA CYS A 540 21.35 -21.25 4.09
C CYS A 540 22.24 -21.38 2.86
N TYR A 541 22.41 -22.60 2.33
CA TYR A 541 23.21 -22.84 1.14
C TYR A 541 22.65 -22.16 -0.11
N ARG A 542 21.32 -22.02 -0.25
CA ARG A 542 20.68 -21.31 -1.39
C ARG A 542 20.72 -19.78 -1.28
N LYS A 543 21.12 -19.24 -0.13
CA LYS A 543 21.19 -17.79 0.13
C LYS A 543 22.62 -17.25 0.03
N ASN A 544 23.63 -18.11 0.08
CA ASN A 544 24.97 -17.84 -0.43
C ASN A 544 25.01 -18.16 -1.93
#